data_AF-A0A4Q9FDR8-F1
#
_entry.id   AF-A0A4Q9FDR8-F1
#
_cell.length_a   1.000
_cell.length_b   1.000
_cell.length_c   1.000
_cell.angle_alpha   90.00
_cell.angle_beta   90.00
_cell.angle_gamma   90.00
#
_symmetry.space_group_name_H-M   'P 1'
#
loop_
_entity.id
_entity.type
_entity.pdbx_description
1 polymer ?
#
loop_
_entity_poly.entity_id
_entity_poly.type
_entity_poly.pdbx_seq_one_letter_code
_entity_poly.pdbx_strand_id
1 'polypeptide(L)'
;MNYIPKKLNKLLLLLVVVTFSCKNKEKEVAAKNKGDFISIFNGENLEGWEGDPTYWRVEDSILVGEVTPETILKRNSFIIYKKQQPENFELKLEYRISELGNSGINYRSEMIDGMPFALRGYQCDIDGRNRFTGQNYEEKKRTTLAYMGETVTVPQMPDSIPKSNLRKNVKRNCWQTRTISKNVKKLELKTHIKPKDWNTVHLIVKDNKMQHYVNDVLFSEVIDLDIVNSSIKGYIGVQVHVGPPMKIEYRNVKLKHL
;
A
#
# COMPACT_ATOMS: atom_id res chain seq x y z
N MET A 1 -10.69 -68.99 67.04
CA MET A 1 -9.24 -68.80 67.29
C MET A 1 -8.56 -68.62 65.93
N ASN A 2 -7.69 -67.61 65.82
CA ASN A 2 -6.71 -67.33 64.74
C ASN A 2 -7.14 -66.59 63.46
N TYR A 3 -7.03 -65.26 63.54
CA TYR A 3 -6.13 -64.32 62.83
C TYR A 3 -5.95 -64.30 61.28
N ILE A 4 -5.72 -63.06 60.81
CA ILE A 4 -5.81 -62.43 59.47
C ILE A 4 -4.61 -62.77 58.54
N PRO A 5 -4.65 -62.48 57.21
CA PRO A 5 -4.21 -61.14 56.74
C PRO A 5 -4.99 -60.52 55.56
N LYS A 6 -4.95 -59.18 55.52
CA LYS A 6 -5.49 -58.27 54.49
C LYS A 6 -4.74 -58.42 53.16
N LYS A 7 -5.44 -58.26 52.02
CA LYS A 7 -4.85 -57.86 50.74
C LYS A 7 -5.44 -56.55 50.24
N LEU A 8 -4.51 -55.66 49.92
CA LEU A 8 -4.62 -54.30 49.44
C LEU A 8 -4.74 -54.34 47.90
N ASN A 9 -5.81 -53.80 47.32
CA ASN A 9 -5.86 -53.53 45.87
C ASN A 9 -6.06 -52.04 45.63
N LYS A 10 -5.03 -51.44 45.02
CA LYS A 10 -4.96 -50.04 44.61
C LYS A 10 -5.96 -49.79 43.48
N LEU A 11 -6.87 -48.85 43.70
CA LEU A 11 -7.74 -48.29 42.66
C LEU A 11 -6.93 -47.25 41.87
N LEU A 12 -6.67 -47.53 40.60
CA LEU A 12 -5.99 -46.62 39.67
C LEU A 12 -7.00 -45.59 39.15
N LEU A 13 -6.88 -44.33 39.59
CA LEU A 13 -7.69 -43.21 39.12
C LEU A 13 -7.06 -42.69 37.81
N LEU A 14 -7.75 -42.86 36.67
CA LEU A 14 -7.31 -42.33 35.38
C LEU A 14 -7.78 -40.86 35.27
N LEU A 15 -6.85 -39.91 35.39
CA LEU A 15 -7.11 -38.49 35.23
C LEU A 15 -7.11 -38.14 33.74
N VAL A 16 -8.28 -37.89 33.14
CA VAL A 16 -8.38 -37.38 31.76
C VAL A 16 -8.15 -35.88 31.77
N VAL A 17 -6.95 -35.46 31.36
CA VAL A 17 -6.62 -34.04 31.14
C VAL A 17 -7.02 -33.68 29.70
N VAL A 18 -8.15 -32.98 29.56
CA VAL A 18 -8.54 -32.37 28.28
C VAL A 18 -7.79 -31.04 28.14
N THR A 19 -6.65 -31.04 27.45
CA THR A 19 -5.97 -29.80 27.09
C THR A 19 -6.65 -29.18 25.86
N PHE A 20 -7.47 -28.14 26.07
CA PHE A 20 -7.89 -27.23 25.01
C PHE A 20 -6.69 -26.42 24.52
N SER A 21 -6.04 -26.90 23.45
CA SER A 21 -4.97 -26.16 22.76
C SER A 21 -5.57 -25.11 21.81
N CYS A 22 -6.07 -24.02 22.39
CA CYS A 22 -6.57 -22.85 21.63
C CYS A 22 -5.44 -21.84 21.31
N LYS A 23 -4.28 -22.29 20.84
CA LYS A 23 -3.17 -21.37 20.46
C LYS A 23 -2.60 -21.56 19.05
N ASN A 24 -3.16 -22.48 18.24
CA ASN A 24 -2.60 -22.77 16.90
C ASN A 24 -3.39 -22.23 15.71
N LYS A 25 -4.57 -21.64 15.88
CA LYS A 25 -5.36 -21.11 14.75
C LYS A 25 -4.77 -19.82 14.12
N GLU A 26 -4.06 -18.99 14.89
CA GLU A 26 -3.52 -17.72 14.37
C GLU A 26 -2.30 -17.91 13.46
N LYS A 27 -1.51 -18.97 13.66
CA LYS A 27 -0.32 -19.25 12.84
C LYS A 27 -0.64 -19.99 11.54
N GLU A 28 -1.78 -20.67 11.47
CA GLU A 28 -2.16 -21.46 10.29
C GLU A 28 -2.73 -20.60 9.15
N VAL A 29 -3.30 -19.43 9.46
CA VAL A 29 -3.85 -18.49 8.46
C VAL A 29 -2.75 -17.73 7.71
N ALA A 30 -1.60 -17.46 8.37
CA ALA A 30 -0.51 -16.70 7.76
C ALA A 30 0.30 -17.49 6.71
N ALA A 31 0.26 -18.82 6.77
CA ALA A 31 1.09 -19.68 5.92
C ALA A 31 0.41 -20.16 4.62
N LYS A 32 -0.89 -19.88 4.41
CA LYS A 32 -1.68 -20.52 3.34
C LYS A 32 -1.90 -19.72 2.06
N ASN A 33 -1.43 -18.46 1.96
CA ASN A 33 -1.79 -17.57 0.85
C ASN A 33 -0.59 -17.02 0.05
N LYS A 34 0.47 -17.82 -0.16
CA LYS A 34 1.41 -17.53 -1.24
C LYS A 34 0.79 -18.05 -2.55
N GLY A 35 0.11 -17.19 -3.30
CA GLY A 35 -0.38 -17.54 -4.65
C GLY A 35 -1.65 -16.84 -5.12
N ASP A 36 -2.57 -16.55 -4.19
CA ASP A 36 -3.90 -16.00 -4.52
C ASP A 36 -4.09 -14.57 -4.02
N PHE A 37 -5.01 -13.86 -4.68
CA PHE A 37 -5.45 -12.53 -4.27
C PHE A 37 -6.43 -12.64 -3.08
N ILE A 38 -6.08 -11.99 -1.97
CA ILE A 38 -6.96 -11.81 -0.82
C ILE A 38 -7.55 -10.40 -0.82
N SER A 39 -8.84 -10.25 -0.49
CA SER A 39 -9.41 -8.92 -0.28
C SER A 39 -8.85 -8.31 1.00
N ILE A 40 -8.33 -7.08 0.91
CA ILE A 40 -7.88 -6.31 2.08
C ILE A 40 -8.88 -5.24 2.49
N PHE A 41 -9.93 -5.01 1.70
CA PHE A 41 -11.10 -4.19 2.04
C PHE A 41 -12.35 -5.08 1.99
N ASN A 42 -13.17 -5.05 3.04
CA ASN A 42 -14.32 -5.95 3.17
C ASN A 42 -15.60 -5.40 2.52
N GLY A 43 -15.65 -4.13 2.12
CA GLY A 43 -16.85 -3.51 1.56
C GLY A 43 -17.93 -3.18 2.58
N GLU A 44 -17.69 -3.38 3.88
CA GLU A 44 -18.69 -3.14 4.93
C GLU A 44 -18.25 -2.04 5.88
N ASN A 45 -16.97 -2.02 6.25
CA ASN A 45 -16.41 -1.09 7.22
C ASN A 45 -14.90 -0.92 7.02
N LEU A 46 -14.26 -0.17 7.93
CA LEU A 46 -12.82 0.10 7.89
C LEU A 46 -11.98 -0.91 8.67
N GLU A 47 -12.44 -2.15 8.86
CA GLU A 47 -11.67 -3.14 9.62
C GLU A 47 -10.27 -3.36 9.01
N GLY A 48 -9.25 -3.12 9.83
CA GLY A 48 -7.84 -3.20 9.42
C GLY A 48 -7.32 -1.95 8.71
N TRP A 49 -8.16 -0.95 8.47
CA TRP A 49 -7.80 0.34 7.93
C TRP A 49 -7.89 1.43 9.00
N GLU A 50 -6.89 2.29 9.05
CA GLU A 50 -6.81 3.39 10.02
C GLU A 50 -6.61 4.69 9.25
N GLY A 51 -7.55 5.62 9.40
CA GLY A 51 -7.57 6.92 8.75
C GLY A 51 -8.44 7.89 9.54
N ASP A 52 -8.30 9.17 9.24
CA ASP A 52 -9.09 10.21 9.88
C ASP A 52 -10.57 10.10 9.44
N PRO A 53 -11.53 9.88 10.36
CA PRO A 53 -12.94 9.69 10.03
C PRO A 53 -13.62 10.94 9.46
N THR A 54 -12.97 12.11 9.56
CA THR A 54 -13.41 13.33 8.86
C THR A 54 -13.41 13.13 7.35
N TYR A 55 -12.43 12.37 6.84
CA TYR A 55 -12.17 12.23 5.41
C TYR A 55 -12.55 10.86 4.85
N TRP A 56 -12.55 9.83 5.69
CA TRP A 56 -12.66 8.44 5.25
C TRP A 56 -13.89 7.75 5.81
N ARG A 57 -14.64 7.09 4.94
CA ARG A 57 -15.82 6.29 5.30
C ARG A 57 -16.02 5.13 4.32
N VAL A 58 -16.89 4.21 4.69
CA VAL A 58 -17.47 3.24 3.75
C VAL A 58 -18.88 3.69 3.40
N GLU A 59 -19.20 3.72 2.11
CA GLU A 59 -20.51 4.09 1.56
C GLU A 59 -20.79 3.17 0.37
N ASP A 60 -21.93 2.48 0.33
CA ASP A 60 -22.30 1.57 -0.76
C ASP A 60 -21.21 0.55 -1.16
N SER A 61 -20.57 -0.04 -0.14
CA SER A 61 -19.42 -0.95 -0.31
C SER A 61 -18.18 -0.37 -0.98
N ILE A 62 -18.04 0.95 -0.97
CA ILE A 62 -16.93 1.71 -1.53
C ILE A 62 -16.17 2.39 -0.39
N LEU A 63 -14.85 2.32 -0.43
CA LEU A 63 -13.99 3.13 0.43
C LEU A 63 -13.93 4.54 -0.16
N VAL A 64 -14.51 5.51 0.53
CA VAL A 64 -14.60 6.91 0.09
C VAL A 64 -13.62 7.77 0.88
N GLY A 65 -12.78 8.50 0.16
CA GLY A 65 -11.99 9.62 0.66
C GLY A 65 -12.53 10.93 0.10
N GLU A 66 -12.86 11.89 0.96
CA GLU A 66 -13.49 13.14 0.53
C GLU A 66 -12.99 14.35 1.32
N VAL A 67 -12.68 15.43 0.61
CA VAL A 67 -12.36 16.74 1.17
C VAL A 67 -13.40 17.72 0.65
N THR A 68 -14.09 18.38 1.57
CA THR A 68 -15.13 19.39 1.28
C THR A 68 -14.58 20.81 1.54
N PRO A 69 -15.30 21.86 1.11
CA PRO A 69 -14.93 23.25 1.46
C PRO A 69 -14.78 23.50 2.97
N GLU A 70 -15.49 22.75 3.81
CA GLU A 70 -15.49 22.88 5.28
C GLU A 70 -14.36 22.09 5.94
N THR A 71 -13.74 21.14 5.22
CA THR A 71 -12.77 20.18 5.78
C THR A 71 -11.39 20.28 5.13
N ILE A 72 -11.10 21.39 4.43
CA ILE A 72 -9.85 21.58 3.67
C ILE A 72 -8.60 21.13 4.46
N LEU A 73 -7.87 20.20 3.85
CA LEU A 73 -6.64 19.63 4.39
C LEU A 73 -5.51 20.66 4.44
N LYS A 74 -4.74 20.65 5.52
CA LYS A 74 -3.47 21.39 5.64
C LYS A 74 -2.25 20.58 5.19
N ARG A 75 -2.43 19.27 5.06
CA ARG A 75 -1.41 18.29 4.65
C ARG A 75 -2.09 17.07 4.04
N ASN A 76 -1.35 16.31 3.25
CA ASN A 76 -1.83 15.00 2.77
C ASN A 76 -2.19 14.11 3.98
N SER A 77 -3.30 13.41 3.85
CA SER A 77 -3.80 12.46 4.84
C SER A 77 -4.09 11.13 4.16
N PHE A 78 -3.81 10.03 4.84
CA PHE A 78 -3.92 8.69 4.32
C PHE A 78 -4.90 7.86 5.15
N ILE A 79 -5.59 6.93 4.50
CA ILE A 79 -6.10 5.74 5.18
C ILE A 79 -5.13 4.59 4.93
N ILE A 80 -4.71 3.93 6.00
CA ILE A 80 -3.56 3.02 6.02
C ILE A 80 -4.04 1.63 6.40
N TYR A 81 -3.68 0.61 5.62
CA TYR A 81 -3.95 -0.77 5.97
C TYR A 81 -2.94 -1.26 7.02
N LYS A 82 -3.40 -1.45 8.25
CA LYS A 82 -2.55 -1.72 9.43
C LYS A 82 -2.20 -3.19 9.63
N LYS A 83 -2.93 -4.11 9.00
CA LYS A 83 -2.78 -5.54 9.26
C LYS A 83 -1.49 -6.14 8.67
N GLN A 84 -0.90 -5.51 7.64
CA GLN A 84 0.26 -6.08 6.93
C GLN A 84 1.22 -5.00 6.41
N GLN A 85 2.49 -5.38 6.24
CA GLN A 85 3.54 -4.58 5.60
C GLN A 85 4.27 -5.44 4.54
N PRO A 86 3.68 -5.62 3.34
CA PRO A 86 4.22 -6.55 2.36
C PRO A 86 5.55 -6.08 1.77
N GLU A 87 6.39 -7.05 1.42
CA GLU A 87 7.67 -6.85 0.72
C GLU A 87 7.48 -7.04 -0.79
N ASN A 88 7.22 -8.27 -1.21
CA ASN A 88 6.94 -8.64 -2.60
C ASN A 88 5.45 -8.95 -2.75
N PHE A 89 4.76 -8.23 -3.63
CA PHE A 89 3.33 -8.35 -3.78
C PHE A 89 2.81 -7.87 -5.14
N GLU A 90 1.59 -8.31 -5.45
CA GLU A 90 0.72 -7.66 -6.40
C GLU A 90 -0.44 -7.00 -5.65
N LEU A 91 -0.78 -5.76 -6.01
CA LEU A 91 -1.96 -5.06 -5.51
C LEU A 91 -2.87 -4.75 -6.68
N LYS A 92 -4.13 -5.18 -6.63
CA LYS A 92 -5.18 -4.81 -7.58
C LYS A 92 -6.25 -4.01 -6.87
N LEU A 93 -6.71 -2.93 -7.48
CA LEU A 93 -7.86 -2.18 -7.02
C LEU A 93 -8.53 -1.45 -8.17
N GLU A 94 -9.73 -0.97 -7.94
CA GLU A 94 -10.42 -0.02 -8.81
C GLU A 94 -10.55 1.33 -8.11
N TYR A 95 -10.42 2.41 -8.86
CA TYR A 95 -10.62 3.77 -8.37
C TYR A 95 -11.51 4.61 -9.29
N ARG A 96 -12.21 5.58 -8.71
CA ARG A 96 -12.86 6.69 -9.43
C ARG A 96 -12.57 7.98 -8.69
N ILE A 97 -12.20 9.04 -9.41
CA ILE A 97 -11.78 10.32 -8.81
C ILE A 97 -12.54 11.50 -9.43
N SER A 98 -12.83 12.52 -8.62
CA SER A 98 -13.38 13.79 -9.09
C SER A 98 -12.36 14.54 -9.95
N GLU A 99 -12.85 15.43 -10.83
CA GLU A 99 -12.03 16.13 -11.83
C GLU A 99 -10.85 16.91 -11.25
N LEU A 100 -11.03 17.52 -10.08
CA LEU A 100 -9.99 18.30 -9.41
C LEU A 100 -9.21 17.50 -8.37
N GLY A 101 -9.56 16.23 -8.18
CA GLY A 101 -8.92 15.37 -7.19
C GLY A 101 -7.47 15.06 -7.53
N ASN A 102 -6.66 14.94 -6.47
CA ASN A 102 -5.30 14.43 -6.50
C ASN A 102 -5.18 13.40 -5.38
N SER A 103 -4.59 12.25 -5.66
CA SER A 103 -4.52 11.11 -4.76
C SER A 103 -3.33 10.24 -5.17
N GLY A 104 -3.20 9.10 -4.51
CA GLY A 104 -2.21 8.12 -4.83
C GLY A 104 -2.34 6.89 -3.94
N ILE A 105 -1.77 5.80 -4.43
CA ILE A 105 -1.67 4.53 -3.72
C ILE A 105 -0.24 4.42 -3.21
N ASN A 106 -0.06 4.61 -1.91
CA ASN A 106 1.21 4.42 -1.23
C ASN A 106 1.45 2.95 -0.93
N TYR A 107 2.70 2.53 -1.07
CA TYR A 107 3.14 1.19 -0.73
C TYR A 107 4.59 1.21 -0.23
N ARG A 108 4.98 0.12 0.45
CA ARG A 108 6.26 -0.01 1.17
C ARG A 108 6.59 1.25 1.99
N SER A 109 5.55 1.90 2.50
CA SER A 109 5.66 3.18 3.16
C SER A 109 5.80 3.00 4.66
N GLU A 110 6.55 3.88 5.29
CA GLU A 110 6.59 4.00 6.74
C GLU A 110 5.63 5.10 7.21
N MET A 111 5.15 4.97 8.44
CA MET A 111 4.44 6.05 9.11
C MET A 111 5.44 7.09 9.61
N ILE A 112 5.02 8.35 9.67
CA ILE A 112 5.86 9.43 10.18
C ILE A 112 5.50 9.73 11.64
N ASP A 113 6.47 9.53 12.53
CA ASP A 113 6.31 9.80 13.96
C ASP A 113 5.86 11.25 14.21
N GLY A 114 4.90 11.41 15.12
CA GLY A 114 4.30 12.70 15.44
C GLY A 114 3.40 13.29 14.34
N MET A 115 3.15 12.56 13.25
CA MET A 115 2.27 13.01 12.16
C MET A 115 1.23 11.92 11.83
N PRO A 116 0.09 11.87 12.54
CA PRO A 116 -0.95 10.87 12.32
C PRO A 116 -1.40 10.81 10.87
N PHE A 117 -1.63 9.61 10.34
CA PHE A 117 -2.11 9.41 8.96
C PHE A 117 -1.19 9.99 7.89
N ALA A 118 0.12 10.12 8.15
CA ALA A 118 1.11 10.49 7.16
C ALA A 118 2.01 9.30 6.82
N LEU A 119 2.20 9.07 5.52
CA LEU A 119 3.10 8.07 4.99
C LEU A 119 4.31 8.73 4.30
N ARG A 120 5.44 8.01 4.30
CA ARG A 120 6.63 8.30 3.51
C ARG A 120 7.03 7.02 2.76
N GLY A 121 7.12 7.07 1.43
CA GLY A 121 7.44 5.90 0.61
C GLY A 121 6.90 5.99 -0.81
N TYR A 122 7.00 4.90 -1.57
CA TYR A 122 6.58 4.88 -2.97
C TYR A 122 5.07 5.08 -3.11
N GLN A 123 4.68 5.70 -4.23
CA GLN A 123 3.32 6.10 -4.54
C GLN A 123 3.07 5.91 -6.05
N CYS A 124 1.96 5.25 -6.38
CA CYS A 124 1.35 5.35 -7.71
C CYS A 124 0.38 6.52 -7.70
N ASP A 125 0.71 7.62 -8.39
CA ASP A 125 -0.13 8.81 -8.40
C ASP A 125 -1.46 8.56 -9.13
N ILE A 126 -2.49 9.32 -8.73
CA ILE A 126 -3.82 9.36 -9.35
C ILE A 126 -4.31 10.81 -9.33
N ASP A 127 -4.77 11.35 -10.46
CA ASP A 127 -5.41 12.67 -10.48
C ASP A 127 -6.53 12.76 -11.52
N GLY A 128 -7.56 13.57 -11.24
CA GLY A 128 -8.72 13.72 -12.12
C GLY A 128 -8.43 14.45 -13.43
N ARG A 129 -7.31 15.19 -13.50
CA ARG A 129 -6.84 15.85 -14.73
C ARG A 129 -5.85 15.00 -15.52
N ASN A 130 -5.61 13.76 -15.08
CA ASN A 130 -4.71 12.79 -15.71
C ASN A 130 -3.33 13.39 -16.01
N ARG A 131 -2.83 14.26 -15.15
CA ARG A 131 -1.49 14.85 -15.25
C ARG A 131 -0.42 13.94 -14.68
N PHE A 132 -0.73 13.09 -13.72
CA PHE A 132 0.24 12.31 -12.94
C PHE A 132 -0.14 10.83 -12.85
N THR A 133 -1.42 10.49 -13.04
CA THR A 133 -1.94 9.11 -12.95
C THR A 133 -0.97 8.05 -13.48
N GLY A 134 -0.62 7.07 -12.64
CA GLY A 134 0.24 5.92 -13.02
C GLY A 134 1.75 6.18 -13.01
N GLN A 135 2.22 7.41 -12.79
CA GLN A 135 3.65 7.66 -12.58
C GLN A 135 4.15 7.10 -11.24
N ASN A 136 5.46 6.93 -11.10
CA ASN A 136 6.08 6.45 -9.86
C ASN A 136 6.66 7.65 -9.09
N TYR A 137 6.04 7.94 -7.94
CA TYR A 137 6.44 8.99 -7.02
C TYR A 137 6.92 8.39 -5.69
N GLU A 138 7.67 9.16 -4.91
CA GLU A 138 8.07 8.78 -3.56
C GLU A 138 7.75 9.91 -2.57
N GLU A 139 6.64 9.72 -1.86
CA GLU A 139 6.05 10.69 -0.94
C GLU A 139 7.02 11.04 0.19
N LYS A 140 7.19 12.34 0.41
CA LYS A 140 8.08 12.92 1.42
C LYS A 140 9.53 12.39 1.38
N LYS A 141 10.00 11.88 0.23
CA LYS A 141 11.37 11.42 0.03
C LYS A 141 11.93 11.85 -1.33
N ARG A 142 12.23 10.94 -2.27
CA ARG A 142 12.93 11.26 -3.53
C ARG A 142 12.05 11.89 -4.60
N THR A 143 10.74 12.03 -4.38
CA THR A 143 9.77 12.61 -5.34
C THR A 143 9.57 11.74 -6.58
N THR A 144 9.39 12.30 -7.78
CA THR A 144 9.12 11.48 -8.97
C THR A 144 10.36 10.68 -9.36
N LEU A 145 10.24 9.36 -9.39
CA LEU A 145 11.27 8.42 -9.84
C LEU A 145 11.12 8.09 -11.33
N ALA A 146 9.88 7.91 -11.80
CA ALA A 146 9.55 7.74 -13.21
C ALA A 146 8.27 8.52 -13.53
N TYR A 147 8.32 9.35 -14.57
CA TYR A 147 7.11 9.97 -15.10
C TYR A 147 6.24 8.92 -15.83
N MET A 148 4.96 9.27 -16.05
CA MET A 148 4.07 8.51 -16.92
C MET A 148 4.74 8.24 -18.29
N GLY A 149 4.83 6.96 -18.64
CA GLY A 149 5.44 6.41 -19.84
C GLY A 149 6.90 6.00 -19.69
N GLU A 150 7.56 6.32 -18.58
CA GLU A 150 8.97 6.02 -18.39
C GLU A 150 9.21 4.62 -17.80
N THR A 151 10.20 3.92 -18.36
CA THR A 151 10.90 2.81 -17.70
C THR A 151 12.25 3.31 -17.23
N VAL A 152 12.49 3.25 -15.92
CA VAL A 152 13.61 3.91 -15.26
C VAL A 152 14.43 2.91 -14.44
N THR A 153 15.74 3.03 -14.50
CA THR A 153 16.64 2.49 -13.47
C THR A 153 17.13 3.64 -12.59
N VAL A 154 16.97 3.51 -11.27
CA VAL A 154 17.52 4.43 -10.27
C VAL A 154 18.79 3.80 -9.71
N PRO A 155 19.99 4.22 -10.14
CA PRO A 155 21.22 3.70 -9.58
C PRO A 155 21.44 4.21 -8.14
N GLN A 156 22.43 3.63 -7.45
CA GLN A 156 22.87 4.10 -6.15
C GLN A 156 23.14 5.62 -6.19
N MET A 157 22.57 6.36 -5.24
CA MET A 157 22.80 7.79 -5.11
C MET A 157 24.31 8.06 -4.93
N PRO A 158 24.92 8.99 -5.70
CA PRO A 158 26.33 9.33 -5.56
C PRO A 158 26.66 9.89 -4.17
N ASP A 159 27.86 9.57 -3.67
CA ASP A 159 28.34 10.05 -2.35
C ASP A 159 28.50 11.57 -2.26
N SER A 160 28.57 12.26 -3.41
CA SER A 160 28.59 13.73 -3.47
C SER A 160 27.27 14.37 -2.99
N ILE A 161 26.20 13.58 -2.87
CA ILE A 161 24.89 14.03 -2.41
C ILE A 161 24.73 13.66 -0.92
N PRO A 162 24.62 14.65 -0.01
CA PRO A 162 24.45 14.38 1.40
C PRO A 162 23.16 13.62 1.70
N LYS A 163 23.28 12.49 2.42
CA LYS A 163 22.12 11.69 2.87
C LYS A 163 21.14 12.48 3.74
N SER A 164 21.62 13.50 4.46
CA SER A 164 20.80 14.41 5.27
C SER A 164 19.95 15.38 4.44
N ASN A 165 20.24 15.55 3.15
CA ASN A 165 19.52 16.48 2.28
C ASN A 165 19.39 15.94 0.85
N LEU A 166 18.50 14.96 0.70
CA LEU A 166 18.14 14.36 -0.59
C LEU A 166 17.60 15.39 -1.60
N ARG A 167 17.11 16.56 -1.14
CA ARG A 167 16.58 17.61 -2.03
C ARG A 167 17.64 18.18 -2.96
N LYS A 168 18.93 18.06 -2.64
CA LYS A 168 20.02 18.43 -3.56
C LYS A 168 20.00 17.62 -4.86
N ASN A 169 19.41 16.44 -4.85
CA ASN A 169 19.23 15.60 -6.04
C ASN A 169 17.83 15.69 -6.65
N VAL A 170 17.02 16.65 -6.23
CA VAL A 170 15.66 16.83 -6.74
C VAL A 170 15.59 18.14 -7.52
N LYS A 171 15.13 18.05 -8.78
CA LYS A 171 14.85 19.22 -9.62
C LYS A 171 13.45 19.11 -10.18
N ARG A 172 12.64 20.17 -10.04
CA ARG A 172 11.24 20.20 -10.51
C ARG A 172 10.42 18.99 -10.03
N ASN A 173 10.54 18.68 -8.73
CA ASN A 173 9.84 17.56 -8.07
C ASN A 173 10.16 16.18 -8.67
N CYS A 174 11.41 16.00 -9.12
CA CYS A 174 11.86 14.80 -9.79
C CYS A 174 13.27 14.42 -9.36
N TRP A 175 13.53 13.14 -9.12
CA TRP A 175 14.83 12.60 -8.73
C TRP A 175 15.81 12.63 -9.91
N GLN A 176 17.01 13.20 -9.74
CA GLN A 176 17.93 13.42 -10.86
C GLN A 176 18.86 12.23 -11.13
N THR A 177 19.20 11.43 -10.12
CA THR A 177 19.97 10.19 -10.32
C THR A 177 19.06 9.10 -10.87
N ARG A 178 18.84 9.10 -12.18
CA ARG A 178 18.03 8.09 -12.87
C ARG A 178 18.43 7.94 -14.34
N THR A 179 18.21 6.75 -14.90
CA THR A 179 18.42 6.45 -16.33
C THR A 179 17.11 5.97 -16.93
N ILE A 180 16.62 6.68 -17.94
CA ILE A 180 15.40 6.33 -18.67
C ILE A 180 15.79 5.43 -19.84
N SER A 181 15.23 4.21 -19.89
CA SER A 181 15.50 3.24 -20.98
C SER A 181 14.37 3.18 -22.01
N LYS A 182 13.15 3.52 -21.60
CA LYS A 182 11.96 3.60 -22.48
C LYS A 182 11.10 4.79 -22.08
N ASN A 183 10.46 5.42 -23.06
CA ASN A 183 9.52 6.51 -22.86
C ASN A 183 8.35 6.40 -23.87
N VAL A 184 7.18 6.02 -23.39
CA VAL A 184 5.92 6.04 -24.16
C VAL A 184 5.29 7.42 -24.03
N LYS A 185 4.76 7.96 -25.13
CA LYS A 185 4.18 9.31 -25.13
C LYS A 185 3.01 9.38 -24.16
N LYS A 186 3.08 10.31 -23.20
CA LYS A 186 2.00 10.62 -22.26
C LYS A 186 0.62 10.80 -22.89
N LEU A 187 0.55 11.38 -24.09
CA LEU A 187 -0.73 11.59 -24.79
C LEU A 187 -1.40 10.26 -25.17
N GLU A 188 -0.62 9.25 -25.56
CA GLU A 188 -1.10 7.90 -25.87
C GLU A 188 -1.65 7.23 -24.61
N LEU A 189 -0.88 7.26 -23.52
CA LEU A 189 -1.28 6.63 -22.26
C LEU A 189 -2.57 7.24 -21.68
N LYS A 190 -2.73 8.56 -21.77
CA LYS A 190 -3.95 9.24 -21.28
C LYS A 190 -5.23 8.74 -21.95
N THR A 191 -5.17 8.20 -23.17
CA THR A 191 -6.36 7.67 -23.86
C THR A 191 -6.93 6.42 -23.18
N HIS A 192 -6.12 5.73 -22.37
CA HIS A 192 -6.55 4.57 -21.61
C HIS A 192 -7.23 4.91 -20.29
N ILE A 193 -7.13 6.16 -19.79
CA ILE A 193 -7.77 6.54 -18.52
C ILE A 193 -9.19 7.01 -18.79
N LYS A 194 -10.16 6.46 -18.06
CA LYS A 194 -11.58 6.79 -18.13
C LYS A 194 -11.89 7.94 -17.15
N PRO A 195 -12.07 9.19 -17.62
CA PRO A 195 -12.29 10.32 -16.72
C PRO A 195 -13.63 10.19 -15.99
N LYS A 196 -13.67 10.49 -14.68
CA LYS A 196 -14.88 10.43 -13.84
C LYS A 196 -15.55 9.04 -13.78
N ASP A 197 -14.86 7.99 -14.17
CA ASP A 197 -15.35 6.61 -14.16
C ASP A 197 -14.32 5.67 -13.50
N TRP A 198 -14.70 4.41 -13.28
CA TRP A 198 -13.89 3.39 -12.64
C TRP A 198 -12.69 2.99 -13.51
N ASN A 199 -11.49 3.09 -12.96
CA ASN A 199 -10.24 2.64 -13.58
C ASN A 199 -9.62 1.55 -12.71
N THR A 200 -8.96 0.57 -13.31
CA THR A 200 -8.19 -0.44 -12.57
C THR A 200 -6.75 0.05 -12.38
N VAL A 201 -6.18 -0.25 -11.22
CA VAL A 201 -4.74 -0.19 -10.98
C VAL A 201 -4.26 -1.59 -10.61
N HIS A 202 -3.17 -2.01 -11.24
CA HIS A 202 -2.43 -3.21 -10.86
C HIS A 202 -0.98 -2.83 -10.60
N LEU A 203 -0.56 -2.91 -9.35
CA LEU A 203 0.85 -2.75 -8.97
C LEU A 203 1.48 -4.13 -8.90
N ILE A 204 2.62 -4.29 -9.57
CA ILE A 204 3.48 -5.47 -9.41
C ILE A 204 4.78 -4.98 -8.79
N VAL A 205 5.02 -5.36 -7.55
CA VAL A 205 6.14 -4.91 -6.74
C VAL A 205 6.92 -6.14 -6.30
N LYS A 206 8.06 -6.38 -6.93
CA LYS A 206 8.87 -7.58 -6.70
C LYS A 206 10.33 -7.19 -6.61
N ASP A 207 10.95 -7.56 -5.50
CA ASP A 207 12.32 -7.24 -5.14
C ASP A 207 12.53 -5.71 -5.22
N ASN A 208 13.33 -5.22 -6.16
CA ASN A 208 13.55 -3.79 -6.38
C ASN A 208 12.82 -3.24 -7.62
N LYS A 209 11.99 -4.04 -8.26
CA LYS A 209 11.20 -3.67 -9.44
C LYS A 209 9.78 -3.30 -9.04
N MET A 210 9.32 -2.15 -9.51
CA MET A 210 7.98 -1.62 -9.28
C MET A 210 7.34 -1.26 -10.62
N GLN A 211 6.18 -1.84 -10.91
CA GLN A 211 5.44 -1.61 -12.15
C GLN A 211 4.04 -1.12 -11.82
N HIS A 212 3.63 -0.02 -12.44
CA HIS A 212 2.31 0.58 -12.28
C HIS A 212 1.52 0.38 -13.56
N TYR A 213 0.47 -0.43 -13.50
CA TYR A 213 -0.47 -0.61 -14.61
C TYR A 213 -1.78 0.12 -14.32
N VAL A 214 -2.33 0.79 -15.33
CA VAL A 214 -3.65 1.42 -15.28
C VAL A 214 -4.46 0.91 -16.46
N ASN A 215 -5.64 0.32 -16.21
CA ASN A 215 -6.46 -0.35 -17.24
C ASN A 215 -5.64 -1.30 -18.12
N ASP A 216 -4.87 -2.17 -17.47
CA ASP A 216 -3.99 -3.20 -18.06
C ASP A 216 -2.83 -2.69 -18.93
N VAL A 217 -2.62 -1.37 -19.00
CA VAL A 217 -1.49 -0.75 -19.71
C VAL A 217 -0.41 -0.35 -18.72
N LEU A 218 0.87 -0.59 -19.05
CA LEU A 218 2.01 -0.18 -18.23
C LEU A 218 2.22 1.33 -18.31
N PHE A 219 2.05 2.03 -17.19
CA PHE A 219 2.20 3.48 -17.09
C PHE A 219 3.56 3.92 -16.57
N SER A 220 4.19 3.15 -15.68
CA SER A 220 5.57 3.39 -15.30
C SER A 220 6.23 2.13 -14.77
N GLU A 221 7.54 2.06 -14.93
CA GLU A 221 8.36 0.99 -14.37
C GLU A 221 9.62 1.59 -13.75
N VAL A 222 9.95 1.16 -12.53
CA VAL A 222 11.18 1.54 -11.82
C VAL A 222 11.92 0.29 -11.38
N ILE A 223 13.21 0.22 -11.66
CA ILE A 223 14.17 -0.68 -11.01
C ILE A 223 15.03 0.18 -10.09
N ASP A 224 14.90 0.01 -8.78
CA ASP A 224 15.56 0.86 -7.77
C ASP A 224 16.78 0.16 -7.18
N LEU A 225 17.96 0.51 -7.65
CA LEU A 225 19.24 -0.03 -7.19
C LEU A 225 19.85 0.81 -6.05
N ASP A 226 19.18 1.87 -5.59
CA ASP A 226 19.62 2.67 -4.46
C ASP A 226 19.26 1.96 -3.14
N ILE A 227 20.12 1.06 -2.69
CA ILE A 227 19.90 0.27 -1.46
C ILE A 227 19.87 1.14 -0.19
N VAL A 228 20.38 2.38 -0.26
CA VAL A 228 20.40 3.31 0.87
C VAL A 228 19.06 4.01 1.02
N ASN A 229 18.44 4.42 -0.09
CA ASN A 229 17.21 5.21 -0.07
C ASN A 229 15.97 4.43 -0.51
N SER A 230 16.09 3.18 -0.95
CA SER A 230 14.93 2.35 -1.24
C SER A 230 14.21 1.88 0.02
N SER A 231 13.00 1.37 -0.17
CA SER A 231 12.25 0.65 0.86
C SER A 231 11.91 -0.75 0.34
N ILE A 232 12.16 -1.78 1.16
CA ILE A 232 11.89 -3.17 0.78
C ILE A 232 10.49 -3.63 1.21
N LYS A 233 9.94 -3.06 2.28
CA LYS A 233 8.62 -3.40 2.84
C LYS A 233 8.00 -2.21 3.54
N GLY A 234 6.71 -2.28 3.81
CA GLY A 234 6.02 -1.26 4.58
C GLY A 234 4.52 -1.26 4.31
N TYR A 235 3.83 -0.27 4.85
CA TYR A 235 2.38 -0.16 4.76
C TYR A 235 1.90 0.15 3.34
N ILE A 236 0.67 -0.26 3.08
CA ILE A 236 -0.14 0.20 1.96
C ILE A 236 -1.12 1.25 2.50
N GLY A 237 -1.35 2.31 1.75
CA GLY A 237 -2.36 3.32 2.07
C GLY A 237 -2.82 4.07 0.83
N VAL A 238 -3.96 4.75 0.94
CA VAL A 238 -4.47 5.62 -0.12
C VAL A 238 -4.73 7.03 0.41
N GLN A 239 -4.63 8.01 -0.48
CA GLN A 239 -4.46 9.41 -0.10
C GLN A 239 -5.68 10.28 -0.38
N VAL A 240 -5.97 11.22 0.52
CA VAL A 240 -6.63 12.49 0.18
C VAL A 240 -5.59 13.60 0.26
N HIS A 241 -5.58 14.49 -0.73
CA HIS A 241 -4.49 15.43 -0.95
C HIS A 241 -4.85 16.86 -0.56
N VAL A 242 -3.85 17.64 -0.12
CA VAL A 242 -4.02 19.08 0.11
C VAL A 242 -4.38 19.81 -1.19
N GLY A 243 -5.44 20.62 -1.21
CA GLY A 243 -5.85 21.30 -2.43
C GLY A 243 -7.34 21.65 -2.45
N PRO A 244 -7.92 21.84 -3.65
CA PRO A 244 -9.35 22.06 -3.78
C PRO A 244 -10.15 20.85 -3.27
N PRO A 245 -11.45 21.02 -2.97
CA PRO A 245 -12.34 19.92 -2.66
C PRO A 245 -12.24 18.78 -3.67
N MET A 246 -12.23 17.55 -3.16
CA MET A 246 -12.04 16.36 -3.97
C MET A 246 -12.77 15.15 -3.40
N LYS A 247 -13.09 14.19 -4.27
CA LYS A 247 -13.58 12.87 -3.90
C LYS A 247 -12.77 11.81 -4.63
N ILE A 248 -12.36 10.79 -3.91
CA ILE A 248 -11.71 9.58 -4.43
C ILE A 248 -12.43 8.37 -3.85
N GLU A 249 -12.68 7.39 -4.69
CA GLU A 249 -13.45 6.20 -4.36
C GLU A 249 -12.64 4.98 -4.76
N TYR A 250 -12.59 3.97 -3.89
CA TYR A 250 -11.87 2.73 -4.11
C TYR A 250 -12.77 1.52 -3.86
N ARG A 251 -12.60 0.47 -4.68
CA ARG A 251 -13.24 -0.84 -4.46
C ARG A 251 -12.34 -1.97 -4.97
N ASN A 252 -12.74 -3.21 -4.68
CA ASN A 252 -12.05 -4.42 -5.14
C ASN A 252 -10.55 -4.44 -4.77
N VAL A 253 -10.21 -3.95 -3.58
CA VAL A 253 -8.82 -3.84 -3.11
C VAL A 253 -8.30 -5.21 -2.68
N LYS A 254 -7.43 -5.80 -3.50
CA LYS A 254 -6.92 -7.16 -3.35
C LYS A 254 -5.41 -7.20 -3.36
N LEU A 255 -4.83 -7.94 -2.41
CA LEU A 255 -3.40 -8.13 -2.23
C LEU A 255 -3.03 -9.58 -2.50
N LYS A 256 -1.92 -9.82 -3.20
CA LYS A 256 -1.32 -11.14 -3.36
C LYS A 256 0.16 -11.07 -3.00
N HIS A 257 0.64 -11.96 -2.14
CA HIS A 257 2.07 -12.06 -1.83
C HIS A 257 2.79 -12.86 -2.93
N LEU A 258 4.03 -12.44 -3.25
CA LEU A 258 4.90 -13.06 -4.25
C LEU A 258 6.05 -13.87 -3.62
#